data_AF-A0AAN8FWH0-F1
#
_entry.id   AF-A0AAN8FWH0-F1
#
_cell.length_a   1.000
_cell.length_b   1.000
_cell.length_c   1.000
_cell.angle_alpha   90.00
_cell.angle_beta   90.00
_cell.angle_gamma   90.00
#
_symmetry.space_group_name_H-M   'P 1'
#
loop_
_entity.id
_entity.type
_entity.pdbx_description
1 polymer ?
#
loop_
_entity_poly.entity_id
_entity_poly.type
_entity_poly.pdbx_seq_one_letter_code
_entity_poly.pdbx_strand_id
1 'polypeptide(L)'
;MESIIKFLVFVALLGVCSSQFTCTSLPSDLAKCGTDHLSSKMPELAEMLKGTTDFIALAVLIPHWKDMCMYPDDVKNFFTCSFNAIENCADSDFIGTYPTSSRFIAGFDYACSKVNDVDIGCYQINQRAIHECAMTAAGSPPASDDIKDIVEHNCRIFEAEVECTSLSMTTCEDSRNIIETYLGYLTRPACSAAIYFRPSLLLSTVMIFVAYFMNKQ
;
A
#
# COMPACT_ATOMS: atom_id res chain seq x y z
N MET A 1 8.25 -18.95 15.43
CA MET A 1 7.24 -17.99 14.91
C MET A 1 7.69 -16.53 15.01
N GLU A 2 8.70 -16.17 15.83
CA GLU A 2 9.28 -14.81 15.91
C GLU A 2 10.13 -14.37 14.69
N SER A 3 10.36 -15.23 13.70
CA SER A 3 11.33 -14.98 12.63
C SER A 3 10.73 -14.53 11.30
N ILE A 4 9.40 -14.61 11.13
CA ILE A 4 8.71 -14.24 9.87
C ILE A 4 8.36 -12.73 9.86
N ILE A 5 8.07 -12.15 11.03
CA ILE A 5 7.87 -10.70 11.19
C ILE A 5 9.13 -9.91 10.81
N LYS A 6 10.32 -10.52 10.95
CA LYS A 6 11.59 -9.91 10.54
C LYS A 6 11.90 -10.03 9.04
N PHE A 7 11.18 -10.86 8.29
CA PHE A 7 11.58 -11.23 6.93
C PHE A 7 10.89 -10.41 5.82
N LEU A 8 9.78 -9.74 6.10
CA LEU A 8 9.07 -8.89 5.12
C LEU A 8 9.26 -7.38 5.36
N VAL A 9 9.81 -6.98 6.50
CA VAL A 9 10.05 -5.57 6.85
C VAL A 9 11.48 -5.11 6.47
N PHE A 10 12.33 -5.98 5.93
CA PHE A 10 13.78 -5.74 5.99
C PHE A 10 14.56 -5.70 4.66
N VAL A 11 13.94 -5.67 3.48
CA VAL A 11 14.72 -5.81 2.22
C VAL A 11 14.74 -4.58 1.31
N ALA A 12 14.02 -3.47 1.60
CA ALA A 12 14.16 -2.24 0.79
C ALA A 12 13.91 -0.91 1.51
N LEU A 13 13.71 -0.90 2.84
CA LEU A 13 13.05 0.22 3.54
C LEU A 13 13.94 1.37 4.05
N LEU A 14 15.26 1.32 3.86
CA LEU A 14 16.17 2.41 4.22
C LEU A 14 16.75 3.15 3.00
N GLY A 15 16.35 2.75 1.78
CA GLY A 15 16.85 3.30 0.52
C GLY A 15 15.82 4.12 -0.26
N VAL A 16 14.61 4.34 0.26
CA VAL A 16 13.65 5.28 -0.35
C VAL A 16 14.11 6.69 0.01
N CYS A 17 14.71 7.31 -0.99
CA CYS A 17 15.80 8.26 -0.94
C CYS A 17 15.51 9.55 -0.14
N SER A 18 16.53 10.07 0.53
CA SER A 18 16.59 11.45 1.01
C SER A 18 16.39 12.51 -0.09
N SER A 19 16.32 12.12 -1.37
CA SER A 19 15.98 13.01 -2.50
C SER A 19 14.49 13.27 -2.66
N GLN A 20 13.60 12.53 -1.97
CA GLN A 20 12.15 12.71 -2.08
C GLN A 20 11.60 13.74 -1.11
N PHE A 21 12.39 14.06 -0.09
CA PHE A 21 12.01 14.94 0.99
C PHE A 21 13.03 16.05 1.16
N THR A 22 12.55 17.29 1.18
CA THR A 22 13.35 18.49 1.37
C THR A 22 13.72 18.73 2.84
N CYS A 23 13.02 18.07 3.77
CA CYS A 23 13.27 18.19 5.21
C CYS A 23 14.23 17.13 5.74
N THR A 24 15.23 17.55 6.50
CA THR A 24 16.02 16.65 7.35
C THR A 24 15.31 16.26 8.65
N SER A 25 14.21 16.97 9.02
CA SER A 25 13.46 16.72 10.25
C SER A 25 12.43 15.59 10.14
N LEU A 26 12.09 15.15 8.93
CA LEU A 26 11.00 14.20 8.69
C LEU A 26 11.08 12.94 9.57
N PRO A 27 12.24 12.26 9.73
CA PRO A 27 12.32 11.10 10.63
C PRO A 27 11.95 11.42 12.08
N SER A 28 12.36 12.60 12.57
CA SER A 28 12.04 13.04 13.93
C SER A 28 10.58 13.42 14.10
N ASP A 29 9.94 13.96 13.04
CA ASP A 29 8.53 14.35 13.08
C ASP A 29 7.62 13.11 13.01
N LEU A 30 7.95 12.10 12.19
CA LEU A 30 7.27 10.81 12.18
C LEU A 30 7.40 10.07 13.53
N ALA A 31 8.58 10.13 14.16
CA ALA A 31 8.79 9.54 15.47
C ALA A 31 7.92 10.20 16.56
N LYS A 32 7.71 11.52 16.50
CA LYS A 32 6.79 12.23 17.40
C LYS A 32 5.35 11.77 17.18
N CYS A 33 4.89 11.69 15.93
CA CYS A 33 3.55 11.17 15.61
C CYS A 33 3.30 9.79 16.25
N GLY A 34 4.27 8.88 16.14
CA GLY A 34 4.18 7.55 16.76
C GLY A 34 4.13 7.58 18.29
N THR A 35 4.99 8.41 18.90
CA THR A 35 5.10 8.54 20.36
C THR A 35 3.82 9.11 20.98
N ASP A 36 3.27 10.16 20.37
CA ASP A 36 2.14 10.92 20.92
C ASP A 36 0.82 10.16 20.79
N HIS A 37 0.70 9.27 19.81
CA HIS A 37 -0.57 8.61 19.49
C HIS A 37 -0.56 7.09 19.70
N LEU A 38 0.53 6.38 19.39
CA LEU A 38 0.53 4.92 19.42
C LEU A 38 1.35 4.31 20.56
N SER A 39 2.48 4.90 20.95
CA SER A 39 3.45 4.22 21.83
C SER A 39 2.94 3.82 23.21
N SER A 40 1.91 4.49 23.74
CA SER A 40 1.31 4.14 25.05
C SER A 40 0.25 3.03 24.97
N LYS A 41 -0.34 2.79 23.79
CA LYS A 41 -1.47 1.88 23.59
C LYS A 41 -1.12 0.66 22.73
N MET A 42 -0.21 0.85 21.78
CA MET A 42 0.19 -0.12 20.76
C MET A 42 1.70 -0.02 20.50
N PRO A 43 2.57 -0.35 21.48
CA PRO A 43 4.02 -0.12 21.38
C PRO A 43 4.67 -0.91 20.23
N GLU A 44 4.19 -2.12 19.94
CA GLU A 44 4.69 -2.93 18.83
C GLU A 44 4.35 -2.31 17.47
N LEU A 45 3.12 -1.81 17.31
CA LEU A 45 2.70 -1.10 16.10
C LEU A 45 3.45 0.22 15.93
N ALA A 46 3.62 0.97 17.02
CA ALA A 46 4.38 2.21 17.02
C ALA A 46 5.83 1.97 16.58
N GLU A 47 6.46 0.87 17.03
CA GLU A 47 7.82 0.52 16.61
C GLU A 47 7.88 0.02 15.16
N MET A 48 6.89 -0.74 14.69
CA MET A 48 6.80 -1.15 13.27
C MET A 48 6.62 0.04 12.33
N LEU A 49 5.89 1.06 12.76
CA LEU A 49 5.62 2.26 11.98
C LEU A 49 6.69 3.35 12.15
N LYS A 50 7.64 3.15 13.06
CA LYS A 50 8.68 4.14 13.35
C LYS A 50 9.62 4.29 12.16
N GLY A 51 9.60 5.47 11.55
CA GLY A 51 10.48 5.80 10.43
C GLY A 51 10.12 5.11 9.12
N THR A 52 8.96 4.44 9.02
CA THR A 52 8.46 3.99 7.72
C THR A 52 7.80 5.16 6.99
N THR A 53 8.30 5.45 5.80
CA THR A 53 7.66 6.36 4.82
C THR A 53 6.90 5.59 3.75
N ASP A 54 6.95 4.25 3.78
CA ASP A 54 6.44 3.41 2.72
C ASP A 54 5.02 2.95 3.01
N PHE A 55 4.06 3.59 2.34
CA PHE A 55 2.64 3.26 2.47
C PHE A 55 2.21 2.01 1.68
N ILE A 56 3.10 1.38 0.88
CA ILE A 56 2.86 -0.01 0.45
C ILE A 56 2.77 -0.93 1.69
N ALA A 57 3.42 -0.55 2.80
CA ALA A 57 3.27 -1.21 4.09
C ALA A 57 1.88 -1.04 4.74
N LEU A 58 0.94 -0.27 4.17
CA LEU A 58 -0.42 -0.21 4.72
C LEU A 58 -1.18 -1.54 4.56
N ALA A 59 -0.77 -2.39 3.62
CA ALA A 59 -1.22 -3.78 3.56
C ALA A 59 -0.61 -4.65 4.68
N VAL A 60 0.60 -4.32 5.13
CA VAL A 60 1.26 -4.95 6.30
C VAL A 60 0.51 -4.67 7.61
N LEU A 61 -0.40 -3.69 7.61
CA LEU A 61 -1.25 -3.39 8.76
C LEU A 61 -2.51 -4.25 8.83
N ILE A 62 -2.88 -4.96 7.74
CA ILE A 62 -4.07 -5.83 7.72
C ILE A 62 -4.04 -6.84 8.88
N PRO A 63 -2.92 -7.55 9.14
CA PRO A 63 -2.77 -8.40 10.33
C PRO A 63 -3.08 -7.75 11.68
N HIS A 64 -2.94 -6.43 11.78
CA HIS A 64 -3.08 -5.67 13.02
C HIS A 64 -4.40 -4.91 13.13
N TRP A 65 -5.31 -5.05 12.15
CA TRP A 65 -6.58 -4.32 12.15
C TRP A 65 -7.39 -4.51 13.42
N LYS A 66 -7.45 -5.73 13.98
CA LYS A 66 -8.18 -5.98 15.23
C LYS A 66 -7.68 -5.10 16.37
N ASP A 67 -6.37 -5.02 16.55
CA ASP A 67 -5.76 -4.21 17.60
C ASP A 67 -5.89 -2.72 17.30
N MET A 68 -5.71 -2.31 16.03
CA MET A 68 -5.85 -0.92 15.60
C MET A 68 -7.26 -0.40 15.81
N CYS A 69 -8.28 -1.21 15.55
CA CYS A 69 -9.68 -0.83 15.71
C CYS A 69 -10.14 -0.76 17.17
N MET A 70 -9.31 -1.22 18.13
CA MET A 70 -9.54 -0.95 19.56
C MET A 70 -9.17 0.48 19.95
N TYR A 71 -8.30 1.14 19.17
CA TYR A 71 -7.79 2.50 19.42
C TYR A 71 -7.92 3.36 18.15
N PRO A 72 -9.14 3.51 17.58
CA PRO A 72 -9.29 4.06 16.25
C PRO A 72 -8.87 5.52 16.16
N ASP A 73 -9.11 6.32 17.20
CA ASP A 73 -8.74 7.74 17.20
C ASP A 73 -7.22 7.94 17.26
N ASP A 74 -6.53 7.15 18.07
CA ASP A 74 -5.06 7.15 18.14
C ASP A 74 -4.44 6.79 16.79
N VAL A 75 -4.96 5.75 16.14
CA VAL A 75 -4.51 5.34 14.79
C VAL A 75 -4.77 6.43 13.76
N LYS A 76 -5.98 7.01 13.71
CA LYS A 76 -6.31 8.10 12.78
C LYS A 76 -5.43 9.32 13.01
N ASN A 77 -5.16 9.67 14.27
CA ASN A 77 -4.31 10.80 14.63
C ASN A 77 -2.85 10.55 14.20
N PHE A 78 -2.32 9.34 14.43
CA PHE A 78 -1.00 8.94 13.96
C PHE A 78 -0.84 9.14 12.45
N PHE A 79 -1.77 8.58 11.66
CA PHE A 79 -1.69 8.66 10.21
C PHE A 79 -1.91 10.09 9.70
N THR A 80 -2.83 10.84 10.29
CA THR A 80 -3.04 12.26 9.96
C THR A 80 -1.77 13.08 10.20
N CYS A 81 -1.13 12.90 11.36
CA CYS A 81 0.14 13.54 11.70
C CYS A 81 1.24 13.16 10.70
N SER A 82 1.35 11.86 10.39
CA SER A 82 2.38 11.34 9.48
C SER A 82 2.22 11.84 8.05
N PHE A 83 1.00 11.81 7.50
CA PHE A 83 0.72 12.35 6.17
C PHE A 83 0.99 13.84 6.09
N ASN A 84 0.62 14.62 7.11
CA ASN A 84 0.92 16.06 7.14
C ASN A 84 2.44 16.32 7.19
N ALA A 85 3.19 15.56 7.99
CA ALA A 85 4.65 15.68 8.05
C ALA A 85 5.30 15.36 6.70
N ILE A 86 4.79 14.33 6.02
CA ILE A 86 5.26 13.90 4.69
C ILE A 86 4.91 14.95 3.63
N GLU A 87 3.67 15.44 3.58
CA GLU A 87 3.26 16.48 2.63
C GLU A 87 4.04 17.78 2.81
N ASN A 88 4.33 18.19 4.05
CA ASN A 88 5.13 19.39 4.35
C ASN A 88 6.59 19.25 3.91
N CYS A 89 7.07 18.03 3.75
CA CYS A 89 8.46 17.73 3.45
C CYS A 89 8.70 17.18 2.06
N ALA A 90 7.65 16.70 1.38
CA ALA A 90 7.73 16.19 0.03
C ALA A 90 8.22 17.29 -0.93
N ASP A 91 9.11 16.93 -1.85
CA ASP A 91 9.39 17.79 -3.01
C ASP A 91 8.10 17.98 -3.83
N SER A 92 8.00 19.05 -4.63
CA SER A 92 6.81 19.33 -5.45
C SER A 92 6.46 18.19 -6.39
N ASP A 93 7.47 17.44 -6.84
CA ASP A 93 7.30 16.27 -7.72
C ASP A 93 6.70 15.05 -6.99
N PHE A 94 6.64 15.08 -5.65
CA PHE A 94 6.08 14.03 -4.81
C PHE A 94 4.72 14.37 -4.19
N ILE A 95 4.24 15.60 -4.36
CA ILE A 95 2.92 16.00 -3.86
C ILE A 95 1.85 15.15 -4.57
N GLY A 96 1.01 14.48 -3.78
CA GLY A 96 -0.04 13.60 -4.30
C GLY A 96 0.44 12.20 -4.71
N THR A 97 1.69 11.83 -4.42
CA THR A 97 2.17 10.43 -4.59
C THR A 97 1.66 9.48 -3.51
N TYR A 98 1.10 10.03 -2.44
CA TYR A 98 0.57 9.30 -1.29
C TYR A 98 -0.96 9.42 -1.22
N PRO A 99 -1.69 8.44 -0.64
CA PRO A 99 -3.08 8.65 -0.32
C PRO A 99 -3.23 9.83 0.63
N THR A 100 -4.27 10.64 0.46
CA THR A 100 -4.55 11.71 1.42
C THR A 100 -4.95 11.11 2.76
N SER A 101 -4.69 11.85 3.84
CA SER A 101 -5.15 11.47 5.18
C SER A 101 -6.66 11.17 5.22
N SER A 102 -7.47 11.96 4.51
CA SER A 102 -8.92 11.73 4.41
C SER A 102 -9.29 10.40 3.75
N ARG A 103 -8.60 10.00 2.68
CA ARG A 103 -8.84 8.72 2.01
C ARG A 103 -8.39 7.56 2.89
N PHE A 104 -7.24 7.69 3.55
CA PHE A 104 -6.77 6.70 4.50
C PHE A 104 -7.78 6.51 5.64
N ILE A 105 -8.25 7.60 6.27
CA ILE A 105 -9.23 7.54 7.37
C ILE A 105 -10.51 6.83 6.92
N ALA A 106 -11.03 7.16 5.73
CA ALA A 106 -12.22 6.50 5.20
C ALA A 106 -11.99 4.99 4.98
N GLY A 107 -10.81 4.60 4.49
CA GLY A 107 -10.43 3.19 4.36
C GLY A 107 -10.31 2.49 5.71
N PHE A 108 -9.70 3.15 6.69
CA PHE A 108 -9.54 2.62 8.04
C PHE A 108 -10.88 2.47 8.77
N ASP A 109 -11.77 3.45 8.68
CA ASP A 109 -13.13 3.36 9.21
C ASP A 109 -13.91 2.20 8.56
N TYR A 110 -13.77 2.04 7.24
CA TYR A 110 -14.33 0.89 6.53
C TYR A 110 -13.76 -0.44 7.07
N ALA A 111 -12.44 -0.56 7.20
CA ALA A 111 -11.79 -1.76 7.73
C ALA A 111 -12.28 -2.08 9.15
N CYS A 112 -12.39 -1.08 10.03
CA CYS A 112 -12.92 -1.26 11.38
C CYS A 112 -14.39 -1.66 11.41
N SER A 113 -15.21 -1.15 10.47
CA SER A 113 -16.61 -1.58 10.34
C SER A 113 -16.75 -3.05 9.92
N LYS A 114 -15.70 -3.63 9.33
CA LYS A 114 -15.64 -5.00 8.80
C LYS A 114 -14.67 -5.93 9.54
N VAL A 115 -14.07 -5.47 10.64
CA VAL A 115 -12.96 -6.18 11.29
C VAL A 115 -13.34 -7.55 11.89
N ASN A 116 -14.63 -7.77 12.14
CA ASN A 116 -15.15 -9.06 12.60
C ASN A 116 -15.48 -10.03 11.46
N ASP A 117 -15.62 -9.51 10.24
CA ASP A 117 -15.97 -10.29 9.04
C ASP A 117 -14.71 -10.70 8.24
N VAL A 118 -13.55 -10.11 8.55
CA VAL A 118 -12.28 -10.41 7.89
C VAL A 118 -11.54 -11.55 8.57
N ASP A 119 -11.21 -12.58 7.79
CA ASP A 119 -10.30 -13.65 8.15
C ASP A 119 -8.85 -13.19 7.93
N ILE A 120 -8.30 -12.57 8.98
CA ILE A 120 -6.89 -12.16 9.02
C ILE A 120 -5.94 -13.35 8.84
N GLY A 121 -6.28 -14.53 9.35
CA GLY A 121 -5.44 -15.72 9.22
C GLY A 121 -5.31 -16.15 7.76
N CYS A 122 -6.41 -16.06 7.01
CA CYS A 122 -6.37 -16.31 5.57
C CYS A 122 -5.50 -15.30 4.82
N TYR A 123 -5.58 -14.01 5.15
CA TYR A 123 -4.67 -13.02 4.54
C TYR A 123 -3.21 -13.35 4.85
N GLN A 124 -2.87 -13.64 6.10
CA GLN A 124 -1.50 -13.94 6.53
C GLN A 124 -0.88 -15.15 5.80
N ILE A 125 -1.64 -16.22 5.59
CA ILE A 125 -1.16 -17.41 4.86
C ILE A 125 -0.89 -17.08 3.38
N ASN A 126 -1.67 -16.17 2.78
CA ASN A 126 -1.54 -15.78 1.39
C ASN A 126 -0.58 -14.60 1.17
N GLN A 127 -0.22 -13.85 2.22
CA GLN A 127 0.56 -12.62 2.14
C GLN A 127 1.86 -12.78 1.36
N ARG A 128 2.57 -13.90 1.58
CA ARG A 128 3.81 -14.20 0.86
C ARG A 128 3.57 -14.38 -0.65
N ALA A 129 2.56 -15.16 -1.02
CA ALA A 129 2.22 -15.40 -2.43
C ALA A 129 1.77 -14.12 -3.13
N ILE A 130 0.99 -13.27 -2.43
CA ILE A 130 0.57 -11.95 -2.91
C ILE A 130 1.79 -11.08 -3.21
N HIS A 131 2.74 -10.99 -2.25
CA HIS A 131 3.93 -10.17 -2.40
C HIS A 131 4.86 -10.68 -3.52
N GLU A 132 5.12 -11.99 -3.58
CA GLU A 132 5.95 -12.58 -4.65
C GLU A 132 5.33 -12.36 -6.05
N CYS A 133 4.00 -12.48 -6.15
CA CYS A 133 3.26 -12.18 -7.37
C CYS A 133 3.38 -10.69 -7.75
N ALA A 134 3.20 -9.79 -6.79
CA ALA A 134 3.24 -8.35 -7.03
C ALA A 134 4.63 -7.87 -7.48
N MET A 135 5.68 -8.33 -6.81
CA MET A 135 7.06 -8.04 -7.18
C MET A 135 7.41 -8.58 -8.58
N THR A 136 6.90 -9.76 -8.93
CA THR A 136 7.09 -10.33 -10.27
C THR A 136 6.38 -9.50 -11.34
N ALA A 137 5.14 -9.09 -11.08
CA ALA A 137 4.32 -8.33 -12.02
C ALA A 137 4.83 -6.88 -12.21
N ALA A 138 5.36 -6.25 -11.16
CA ALA A 138 5.92 -4.90 -11.24
C ALA A 138 7.27 -4.83 -11.97
N GLY A 139 7.95 -5.97 -12.12
CA GLY A 139 9.25 -6.10 -12.77
C GLY A 139 10.41 -5.65 -11.88
N SER A 140 11.59 -5.49 -12.47
CA SER A 140 12.75 -4.99 -11.72
C SER A 140 12.56 -3.52 -11.33
N PRO A 141 13.09 -3.11 -10.17
CA PRO A 141 13.22 -1.69 -9.83
C PRO A 141 13.96 -0.92 -10.93
N PRO A 142 13.67 0.37 -11.11
CA PRO A 142 14.39 1.20 -12.07
C PRO A 142 15.88 1.24 -11.71
N ALA A 143 16.73 1.23 -12.74
CA ALA A 143 18.18 1.38 -12.58
C ALA A 143 18.60 2.86 -12.45
N SER A 144 17.69 3.79 -12.75
CA SER A 144 17.84 5.23 -12.58
C SER A 144 17.46 5.65 -11.16
N ASP A 145 18.14 6.66 -10.64
CA ASP A 145 17.70 7.41 -9.46
C ASP A 145 16.63 8.47 -9.83
N ASP A 146 16.03 8.34 -11.02
CA ASP A 146 14.94 9.24 -11.44
C ASP A 146 13.73 8.94 -10.57
N ILE A 147 13.37 9.96 -9.81
CA ILE A 147 12.24 10.02 -8.90
C ILE A 147 10.96 9.55 -9.58
N LYS A 148 10.71 9.96 -10.82
CA LYS A 148 9.50 9.62 -11.56
C LYS A 148 9.44 8.11 -11.83
N ASP A 149 10.55 7.51 -12.24
CA ASP A 149 10.64 6.08 -12.52
C ASP A 149 10.41 5.25 -11.24
N ILE A 150 10.94 5.73 -10.10
CA ILE A 150 10.72 5.10 -8.78
C ILE A 150 9.25 5.17 -8.37
N VAL A 151 8.61 6.33 -8.52
CA VAL A 151 7.18 6.52 -8.21
C VAL A 151 6.32 5.62 -9.11
N GLU A 152 6.62 5.57 -10.41
CA GLU A 152 5.91 4.71 -11.36
C GLU A 152 6.06 3.23 -11.01
N HIS A 153 7.27 2.79 -10.65
CA HIS A 153 7.50 1.41 -10.22
C HIS A 153 6.73 1.06 -8.94
N ASN A 154 6.73 1.95 -7.94
CA ASN A 154 5.95 1.76 -6.71
C ASN A 154 4.44 1.71 -6.97
N CYS A 155 3.95 2.50 -7.93
CA CYS A 155 2.56 2.41 -8.41
C CYS A 155 2.24 1.05 -9.02
N ARG A 156 3.14 0.52 -9.87
CA ARG A 156 2.99 -0.83 -10.43
C ARG A 156 2.96 -1.90 -9.37
N ILE A 157 3.84 -1.83 -8.35
CA ILE A 157 3.81 -2.77 -7.21
C ILE A 157 2.45 -2.72 -6.53
N PHE A 158 1.96 -1.53 -6.18
CA PHE A 158 0.69 -1.39 -5.48
C PHE A 158 -0.50 -1.92 -6.28
N GLU A 159 -0.59 -1.58 -7.56
CA GLU A 159 -1.63 -2.12 -8.45
C GLU A 159 -1.54 -3.65 -8.56
N ALA A 160 -0.33 -4.18 -8.65
CA ALA A 160 -0.10 -5.61 -8.69
C ALA A 160 -0.45 -6.28 -7.36
N GLU A 161 -0.23 -5.65 -6.19
CA GLU A 161 -0.65 -6.19 -4.90
C GLU A 161 -2.17 -6.34 -4.81
N VAL A 162 -2.93 -5.38 -5.33
CA VAL A 162 -4.40 -5.48 -5.42
C VAL A 162 -4.80 -6.66 -6.31
N GLU A 163 -4.22 -6.77 -7.50
CA GLU A 163 -4.52 -7.85 -8.45
C GLU A 163 -4.11 -9.23 -7.91
N CYS A 164 -2.92 -9.34 -7.32
CA CYS A 164 -2.38 -10.56 -6.74
C CYS A 164 -3.10 -10.97 -5.45
N THR A 165 -3.67 -10.03 -4.69
CA THR A 165 -4.60 -10.32 -3.59
C THR A 165 -5.81 -11.09 -4.13
N SER A 166 -6.35 -10.63 -5.26
CA SER A 166 -7.48 -11.28 -5.91
C SER A 166 -7.19 -12.72 -6.34
N LEU A 167 -6.00 -12.92 -6.93
CA LEU A 167 -5.54 -14.21 -7.43
C LEU A 167 -5.18 -15.20 -6.31
N SER A 168 -4.66 -14.71 -5.19
CA SER A 168 -4.15 -15.58 -4.12
C SER A 168 -5.25 -15.95 -3.11
N MET A 169 -6.17 -15.04 -2.81
CA MET A 169 -7.20 -15.24 -1.77
C MET A 169 -8.48 -15.91 -2.29
N THR A 170 -8.35 -16.89 -3.19
CA THR A 170 -9.51 -17.54 -3.85
C THR A 170 -10.42 -18.31 -2.90
N THR A 171 -9.90 -18.78 -1.76
CA THR A 171 -10.66 -19.55 -0.76
C THR A 171 -11.31 -18.68 0.32
N CYS A 172 -11.09 -17.37 0.31
CA CYS A 172 -11.54 -16.45 1.36
C CYS A 172 -12.19 -15.20 0.74
N GLU A 173 -13.19 -15.44 -0.11
CA GLU A 173 -13.83 -14.44 -0.97
C GLU A 173 -14.35 -13.21 -0.19
N ASP A 174 -15.01 -13.40 0.94
CA ASP A 174 -15.51 -12.27 1.74
C ASP A 174 -14.37 -11.40 2.27
N SER A 175 -13.31 -12.03 2.77
CA SER A 175 -12.12 -11.32 3.27
C SER A 175 -11.36 -10.64 2.15
N ARG A 176 -11.23 -11.29 0.99
CA ARG A 176 -10.66 -10.72 -0.22
C ARG A 176 -11.40 -9.45 -0.61
N ASN A 177 -12.73 -9.49 -0.71
CA ASN A 177 -13.54 -8.34 -1.12
C ASN A 177 -13.41 -7.17 -0.13
N ILE A 178 -13.32 -7.45 1.18
CA ILE A 178 -13.07 -6.44 2.21
C ILE A 178 -11.69 -5.81 2.02
N ILE A 179 -10.64 -6.62 1.85
CA ILE A 179 -9.27 -6.15 1.71
C ILE A 179 -9.09 -5.36 0.41
N GLU A 180 -9.62 -5.83 -0.72
CA GLU A 180 -9.60 -5.12 -2.01
C GLU A 180 -10.29 -3.75 -1.88
N THR A 181 -11.44 -3.70 -1.20
CA THR A 181 -12.14 -2.43 -0.96
C THR A 181 -11.29 -1.47 -0.13
N TYR A 182 -10.65 -1.95 0.93
CA TYR A 182 -9.70 -1.16 1.73
C TYR A 182 -8.53 -0.64 0.88
N LEU A 183 -7.88 -1.49 0.09
CA LEU A 183 -6.78 -1.09 -0.79
C LEU A 183 -7.23 -0.04 -1.82
N GLY A 184 -8.50 -0.10 -2.27
CA GLY A 184 -9.11 0.93 -3.11
C GLY A 184 -9.17 2.32 -2.46
N TYR A 185 -9.28 2.41 -1.13
CA TYR A 185 -9.15 3.70 -0.42
C TYR A 185 -7.72 4.22 -0.40
N LEU A 186 -6.74 3.31 -0.41
CA LEU A 186 -5.32 3.66 -0.39
C LEU A 186 -4.75 4.00 -1.78
N THR A 187 -5.59 3.94 -2.82
CA THR A 187 -5.15 4.26 -4.19
C THR A 187 -4.54 5.66 -4.22
N ARG A 188 -3.29 5.72 -4.68
CA ARG A 188 -2.49 6.94 -4.70
C ARG A 188 -2.94 7.83 -5.86
N PRO A 189 -3.13 9.15 -5.65
CA PRO A 189 -3.45 10.08 -6.74
C PRO A 189 -2.42 10.04 -7.88
N ALA A 190 -1.12 9.90 -7.59
CA ALA A 190 -0.10 9.73 -8.64
C ALA A 190 -0.25 8.44 -9.46
N CYS A 191 -0.74 7.35 -8.86
CA CYS A 191 -1.00 6.11 -9.61
C CYS A 191 -2.27 6.23 -10.47
N SER A 192 -3.20 7.12 -10.13
CA SER A 192 -4.37 7.40 -10.97
C SER A 192 -4.04 8.16 -12.26
N ALA A 193 -2.88 8.83 -12.34
CA ALA A 193 -2.37 9.45 -13.57
C ALA A 193 -1.65 8.44 -14.49
N ALA A 194 -1.22 7.29 -13.96
CA ALA A 194 -0.60 6.19 -14.71
C ALA A 194 -1.63 5.29 -15.44
N ILE A 195 -2.92 5.64 -15.41
CA ILE A 195 -4.00 4.96 -16.17
C ILE A 195 -3.81 5.08 -17.70
N TYR A 196 -2.78 5.78 -18.19
CA TYR A 196 -2.40 5.73 -19.60
C TYR A 196 -1.52 4.51 -19.88
N PHE A 197 -2.17 3.51 -20.50
CA PHE A 197 -1.64 2.26 -21.06
C PHE A 197 -1.46 1.08 -20.10
N ARG A 198 -2.56 0.36 -19.83
CA ARG A 198 -2.54 -1.11 -19.77
C ARG A 198 -2.63 -1.66 -21.21
N PRO A 199 -1.55 -2.17 -21.83
CA PRO A 199 -1.62 -2.80 -23.16
C PRO A 199 -2.43 -4.10 -23.14
N SER A 200 -2.57 -4.74 -21.97
CA SER A 200 -3.23 -6.04 -21.78
C SER A 200 -4.75 -6.00 -22.00
N LEU A 201 -5.42 -4.86 -21.77
CA LEU A 201 -6.86 -4.69 -22.03
C LEU A 201 -7.16 -4.26 -23.49
N LEU A 202 -6.20 -3.66 -24.18
CA LEU A 202 -6.30 -3.33 -25.60
C LEU A 202 -6.03 -4.55 -26.49
N LEU A 203 -5.17 -5.48 -26.05
CA LEU A 203 -4.89 -6.69 -26.81
C LEU A 203 -6.07 -7.68 -26.84
N SER A 204 -6.88 -7.76 -25.77
CA SER A 204 -8.07 -8.62 -25.77
C SER A 204 -9.20 -8.07 -26.64
N THR A 205 -9.36 -6.74 -26.70
CA THR A 205 -10.34 -6.09 -27.59
C THR A 205 -9.91 -6.18 -29.06
N VAL A 206 -8.61 -6.03 -29.37
CA VAL A 206 -8.11 -6.20 -30.75
C VAL A 206 -8.19 -7.66 -31.22
N MET A 207 -7.90 -8.64 -30.36
CA MET A 207 -7.99 -10.06 -30.72
C MET A 207 -9.43 -10.52 -30.97
N ILE A 208 -10.42 -10.00 -30.23
CA ILE A 208 -11.84 -10.28 -30.48
C ILE A 208 -12.30 -9.66 -31.81
N PHE A 209 -11.84 -8.45 -32.15
CA PHE A 209 -12.15 -7.83 -33.43
C PHE A 209 -11.53 -8.59 -34.62
N VAL A 210 -10.27 -9.04 -34.51
CA VAL A 210 -9.62 -9.82 -35.58
C VAL A 210 -10.30 -11.19 -35.75
N ALA A 211 -10.65 -11.88 -34.66
CA ALA A 211 -11.36 -13.16 -34.74
C ALA A 211 -12.79 -13.03 -35.33
N TYR A 212 -13.50 -11.92 -35.05
CA TYR A 212 -14.83 -11.69 -35.59
C TYR A 212 -14.82 -11.37 -37.10
N PHE A 213 -13.79 -10.68 -37.60
CA PHE A 213 -13.65 -10.36 -39.02
C PHE A 213 -13.03 -11.48 -39.86
N MET A 214 -12.16 -12.32 -39.28
CA MET A 214 -11.58 -13.47 -39.99
C MET A 214 -12.55 -14.65 -40.16
N ASN A 215 -13.67 -14.68 -39.43
CA ASN A 215 -14.68 -15.75 -39.53
C ASN A 215 -15.89 -15.36 -40.42
N LYS A 216 -15.78 -14.25 -41.16
CA LYS A 216 -16.80 -13.75 -42.12
C LYS A 216 -16.29 -13.63 -43.56
N GLN A 217 -15.14 -14.21 -43.88
CA GLN A 217 -14.71 -14.50 -45.25
C GLN A 217 -14.81 -16.00 -45.51
#